data_AF-A0A925W3V1-F1
#
_entry.id   AF-A0A925W3V1-F1
#
_cell.length_a   1.000
_cell.length_b   1.000
_cell.length_c   1.000
_cell.angle_alpha   90.00
_cell.angle_beta   90.00
_cell.angle_gamma   90.00
#
_symmetry.space_group_name_H-M   'P 1'
#
loop_
_entity.id
_entity.type
_entity.pdbx_description
1 polymer ?
#
loop_
_entity_poly.entity_id
_entity_poly.type
_entity_poly.pdbx_seq_one_letter_code
_entity_poly.pdbx_strand_id
1 'polypeptide(L)'
;MSLRKSSRLFIALPFIALGTYGAAHAAPPADITTRPACTVSADTVVTGQPNLMVNVRLTEEIGDTITVTIAPDAKLVVASVQKGKSPMTADVLLNSEQATVGDWNVTLNGKSGTCTGTLSVAAVK
;
A
#
# COMPACT_ATOMS: atom_id res chain seq x y z
N MET A 1 -9.71 -29.47 -68.74
CA MET A 1 -9.35 -29.03 -70.11
C MET A 1 -9.61 -27.54 -70.19
N SER A 2 -8.77 -26.63 -70.66
CA SER A 2 -7.44 -26.64 -71.28
C SER A 2 -6.92 -25.21 -71.08
N LEU A 3 -5.73 -25.02 -70.53
CA LEU A 3 -4.50 -24.66 -71.26
C LEU A 3 -4.55 -23.31 -72.00
N ARG A 4 -3.74 -22.35 -71.52
CA ARG A 4 -2.59 -21.70 -72.21
C ARG A 4 -2.29 -20.36 -71.49
N LYS A 5 -1.11 -20.11 -70.91
CA LYS A 5 0.28 -20.07 -71.44
C LYS A 5 0.70 -18.61 -71.73
N SER A 6 1.87 -18.24 -71.18
CA SER A 6 2.72 -17.08 -71.52
C SER A 6 2.23 -15.71 -71.05
N SER A 7 3.04 -14.72 -70.70
CA SER A 7 4.50 -14.58 -70.59
C SER A 7 4.75 -13.25 -69.87
N ARG A 8 5.70 -13.27 -68.92
CA ARG A 8 6.66 -12.22 -68.55
C ARG A 8 6.34 -10.77 -68.96
N LEU A 9 6.26 -9.87 -67.98
CA LEU A 9 7.20 -8.75 -67.94
C LEU A 9 7.33 -8.17 -66.52
N PHE A 10 8.59 -8.12 -66.09
CA PHE A 10 9.09 -7.49 -64.89
C PHE A 10 8.85 -5.98 -64.91
N ILE A 11 8.34 -5.42 -63.81
CA ILE A 11 8.73 -4.08 -63.36
C ILE A 11 8.98 -4.17 -61.85
N ALA A 12 10.26 -4.15 -61.49
CA ALA A 12 10.75 -4.04 -60.14
C ALA A 12 10.58 -2.59 -59.65
N LEU A 13 9.92 -2.42 -58.51
CA LEU A 13 9.90 -1.19 -57.73
C LEU A 13 10.52 -1.50 -56.36
N PRO A 14 11.72 -0.99 -56.04
CA PRO A 14 12.24 -1.08 -54.70
C PRO A 14 11.69 0.10 -53.89
N PHE A 15 10.63 -0.14 -53.10
CA PHE A 15 10.29 0.76 -52.00
C PHE A 15 10.82 0.15 -50.70
N ILE A 16 12.07 0.50 -50.40
CA ILE A 16 12.63 0.37 -49.06
C ILE A 16 12.07 1.52 -48.25
N ALA A 17 11.21 1.22 -47.29
CA ALA A 17 10.99 2.08 -46.14
C ALA A 17 10.84 1.18 -44.91
N LEU A 18 11.91 1.13 -44.12
CA LEU A 18 11.90 0.63 -42.76
C LEU A 18 10.86 1.43 -41.96
N GLY A 19 9.68 0.86 -41.77
CA GLY A 19 8.78 1.23 -40.70
C GLY A 19 8.85 0.15 -39.64
N THR A 20 9.71 0.33 -38.64
CA THR A 20 9.59 -0.43 -37.40
C THR A 20 8.17 -0.26 -36.90
N TYR A 21 7.39 -1.34 -36.91
CA TYR A 21 6.17 -1.44 -36.13
C TYR A 21 6.61 -1.36 -34.68
N GLY A 22 6.76 -0.13 -34.17
CA GLY A 22 6.74 0.11 -32.76
C GLY A 22 5.42 -0.48 -32.29
N ALA A 23 5.50 -1.58 -31.55
CA ALA A 23 4.39 -2.03 -30.75
C ALA A 23 3.98 -0.82 -29.92
N ALA A 24 2.89 -0.17 -30.32
CA ALA A 24 2.19 0.77 -29.49
C ALA A 24 1.84 -0.03 -28.24
N HIS A 25 2.67 0.10 -27.20
CA HIS A 25 2.28 -0.24 -25.85
C HIS A 25 1.11 0.70 -25.58
N ALA A 26 -0.09 0.19 -25.80
CA ALA A 26 -1.30 0.78 -25.25
C ALA A 26 -1.02 0.88 -23.75
N ALA A 27 -0.73 2.10 -23.29
CA ALA A 27 -0.73 2.38 -21.87
C ALA A 27 -2.10 1.92 -21.35
N PRO A 28 -2.15 1.06 -20.32
CA PRO A 28 -3.42 0.66 -19.75
C PRO A 28 -4.21 1.93 -19.38
N PRO A 29 -5.53 1.96 -19.59
CA PRO A 29 -6.33 3.11 -19.22
C PRO A 29 -6.06 3.44 -17.75
N ALA A 30 -5.73 4.70 -17.47
CA ALA A 30 -5.56 5.17 -16.10
C ALA A 30 -6.88 4.89 -15.35
N ASP A 31 -6.83 3.98 -14.39
CA ASP A 31 -7.95 3.65 -13.53
C ASP A 31 -8.18 4.85 -12.59
N ILE A 32 -9.13 5.71 -12.96
CA ILE A 32 -9.45 6.96 -12.25
C ILE A 32 -10.39 6.71 -11.06
N THR A 33 -10.39 5.51 -10.48
CA THR A 33 -11.35 5.11 -9.44
C THR A 33 -10.73 4.42 -8.23
N THR A 34 -9.41 4.50 -8.05
CA THR A 34 -8.79 3.98 -6.82
C THR A 34 -8.69 5.11 -5.79
N ARG A 35 -9.68 5.26 -4.90
CA ARG A 35 -9.49 6.08 -3.69
C ARG A 35 -8.23 5.55 -2.98
N PRO A 36 -7.27 6.41 -2.60
CA PRO A 36 -6.07 5.95 -1.91
C PRO A 36 -6.47 5.18 -0.65
N ALA A 37 -5.86 4.01 -0.44
CA ALA A 37 -6.10 3.25 0.78
C ALA A 37 -5.67 4.07 1.99
N CYS A 38 -6.47 4.08 3.06
CA CYS A 38 -6.07 4.76 4.27
C CYS A 38 -4.86 4.06 4.89
N THR A 39 -3.80 4.83 5.18
CA THR A 39 -2.58 4.31 5.77
C THR A 39 -2.35 4.81 7.19
N VAL A 40 -1.60 4.02 7.94
CA VAL A 40 -1.19 4.28 9.32
C VAL A 40 0.31 4.58 9.34
N SER A 41 0.68 5.71 9.94
CA SER A 41 2.07 6.06 10.25
C SER A 41 2.20 6.27 11.75
N ALA A 42 3.14 5.58 12.39
CA ALA A 42 3.36 5.66 13.83
C ALA A 42 4.84 5.84 14.14
N ASP A 43 5.12 6.41 15.32
CA ASP A 43 6.48 6.43 15.86
C ASP A 43 6.98 5.00 16.18
N THR A 44 8.30 4.82 16.18
CA THR A 44 8.91 3.54 16.57
C THR A 44 8.62 3.24 18.04
N VAL A 45 8.13 2.03 18.29
CA VAL A 45 7.89 1.50 19.63
C VAL A 45 9.18 0.93 20.19
N VAL A 46 9.48 1.24 21.45
CA VAL A 46 10.65 0.70 22.13
C VAL A 46 10.20 -0.38 23.11
N THR A 47 10.83 -1.56 23.08
CA THR A 47 10.50 -2.67 23.98
C THR A 47 10.78 -2.35 25.46
N GLY A 48 10.17 -3.12 26.37
CA GLY A 48 10.47 -3.02 27.80
C GLY A 48 9.72 -1.89 28.52
N GLN A 49 8.71 -1.30 27.89
CA GLN A 49 7.93 -0.22 28.48
C GLN A 49 6.50 -0.68 28.81
N PRO A 50 6.06 -0.61 30.09
CA PRO A 50 4.71 -1.00 30.49
C PRO A 50 3.64 0.01 30.05
N ASN A 51 4.02 1.28 29.88
CA ASN A 51 3.14 2.38 29.50
C ASN A 51 3.83 3.26 28.46
N LEU A 52 3.70 2.91 27.19
CA LEU A 52 4.20 3.72 26.07
C LEU A 52 3.02 4.34 25.34
N MET A 53 2.95 5.68 25.32
CA MET A 53 1.99 6.40 24.50
C MET A 53 2.58 6.60 23.10
N VAL A 54 1.92 6.05 22.08
CA VAL A 54 2.31 6.19 20.67
C VAL A 54 1.30 7.09 19.97
N ASN A 55 1.79 8.13 19.30
CA ASN A 55 0.95 8.93 18.41
C ASN A 55 0.90 8.28 17.03
N VAL A 56 -0.31 7.98 16.58
CA VAL A 56 -0.58 7.36 15.30
C VAL A 56 -1.25 8.38 14.39
N ARG A 57 -0.70 8.54 13.19
CA ARG A 57 -1.22 9.42 12.14
C ARG A 57 -1.90 8.59 11.07
N LEU A 58 -3.08 9.06 10.68
CA LEU A 58 -3.93 8.47 9.66
C LEU A 58 -3.92 9.39 8.43
N THR A 59 -4.02 8.85 7.23
CA THR A 59 -4.19 9.68 6.03
C THR A 59 -5.62 10.20 5.86
N GLU A 60 -6.59 9.58 6.53
CA GLU A 60 -8.01 9.94 6.50
C GLU A 60 -8.64 9.76 7.90
N GLU A 61 -9.70 10.53 8.19
CA GLU A 61 -10.46 10.36 9.42
C GLU A 61 -11.35 9.10 9.33
N ILE A 62 -11.25 8.22 10.33
CA ILE A 62 -12.03 6.97 10.41
C ILE A 62 -13.13 6.99 11.48
N GLY A 63 -13.37 8.15 12.10
CA GLY A 63 -14.40 8.38 13.12
C GLY A 63 -13.85 8.48 14.54
N ASP A 64 -14.75 8.66 15.51
CA ASP A 64 -14.39 8.98 16.90
C ASP A 64 -14.02 7.76 17.75
N THR A 65 -14.57 6.60 17.43
CA THR A 65 -14.26 5.33 18.08
C THR A 65 -13.31 4.54 17.20
N ILE A 66 -12.10 4.30 17.70
CA ILE A 66 -11.03 3.61 16.98
C ILE A 66 -10.65 2.35 17.76
N THR A 67 -10.57 1.23 17.05
CA THR A 67 -10.03 -0.03 17.57
C THR A 67 -8.72 -0.32 16.87
N VAL A 68 -7.69 -0.69 17.61
CA VAL A 68 -6.37 -1.05 17.08
C VAL A 68 -6.20 -2.56 17.17
N THR A 69 -5.72 -3.17 16.09
CA THR A 69 -5.32 -4.57 16.04
C THR A 69 -3.88 -4.65 15.55
N ILE A 70 -3.03 -5.32 16.32
CA ILE A 70 -1.63 -5.56 16.01
C ILE A 70 -1.45 -7.07 15.85
N ALA A 71 -0.55 -7.50 14.96
CA ALA A 71 -0.21 -8.91 14.81
C ALA A 71 0.14 -9.56 16.18
N PRO A 72 -0.43 -10.73 16.52
CA PRO A 72 -0.24 -11.35 17.84
C PRO A 72 1.21 -11.71 18.13
N ASP A 73 1.98 -12.04 17.10
CA ASP A 73 3.41 -12.38 17.18
C ASP A 73 4.28 -11.19 17.65
N ALA A 74 3.76 -9.96 17.52
CA ALA A 74 4.39 -8.75 18.03
C ALA A 74 4.44 -8.70 19.56
N LYS A 75 3.57 -9.47 20.25
CA LYS A 75 3.42 -9.48 21.72
C LYS A 75 3.23 -8.09 22.33
N LEU A 76 2.67 -7.16 21.55
CA LEU A 76 2.24 -5.85 22.00
C LEU A 76 0.81 -5.92 22.53
N VAL A 77 0.58 -5.35 23.71
CA VAL A 77 -0.76 -5.26 24.29
C VAL A 77 -1.25 -3.83 24.17
N VAL A 78 -2.41 -3.65 23.51
CA VAL A 78 -3.08 -2.36 23.43
C VAL A 78 -3.88 -2.16 24.72
N ALA A 79 -3.45 -1.24 25.57
CA ALA A 79 -4.13 -0.94 26.83
C ALA A 79 -5.31 0.01 26.63
N SER A 80 -5.14 1.04 25.79
CA SER A 80 -6.23 1.94 25.40
C SER A 80 -5.95 2.65 24.09
N VAL A 81 -7.01 3.10 23.44
CA VAL A 81 -6.96 3.89 22.20
C VAL A 81 -7.85 5.10 22.40
N GLN A 82 -7.32 6.28 22.11
CA GLN A 82 -8.07 7.53 22.19
C GLN A 82 -7.90 8.31 20.89
N LYS A 83 -8.95 9.05 20.50
CA LYS A 83 -8.81 10.01 19.40
C LYS A 83 -7.81 11.08 19.83
N GLY A 84 -6.82 11.35 18.98
CA GLY A 84 -5.86 12.40 19.22
C GLY A 84 -6.52 13.78 19.08
N LYS A 85 -5.75 14.84 19.37
CA LYS A 85 -6.24 16.23 19.26
C LYS A 85 -6.61 16.64 17.84
N SER A 86 -6.14 15.92 16.83
CA SER A 86 -6.45 16.12 15.41
C SER A 86 -7.33 14.97 14.89
N PRO A 87 -8.29 15.23 13.96
CA PRO A 87 -9.18 14.20 13.41
C PRO A 87 -8.46 13.06 12.68
N MET A 88 -7.22 13.28 12.26
CA MET A 88 -6.38 12.31 11.57
C MET A 88 -5.30 11.70 12.49
N THR A 89 -5.51 11.75 13.80
CA THR A 89 -4.56 11.19 14.78
C THR A 89 -5.26 10.36 15.83
N ALA A 90 -4.58 9.34 16.33
CA ALA A 90 -4.99 8.54 17.47
C ALA A 90 -3.82 8.39 18.44
N ASP A 91 -4.09 8.46 19.74
CA ASP A 91 -3.13 8.17 20.78
C ASP A 91 -3.38 6.74 21.28
N VAL A 92 -2.37 5.90 21.16
CA VAL A 92 -2.45 4.47 21.50
C VAL A 92 -1.52 4.19 22.67
N LEU A 93 -2.08 3.79 23.79
CA LEU A 93 -1.31 3.33 24.94
C LEU A 93 -0.99 1.85 24.75
N LEU A 94 0.30 1.53 24.64
CA LEU A 94 0.82 0.18 24.48
C LEU A 94 1.58 -0.26 25.73
N ASN A 95 1.45 -1.55 26.05
CA ASN A 95 2.43 -2.28 26.85
C ASN A 95 3.33 -3.08 25.90
N SER A 96 4.63 -2.81 26.00
CA SER A 96 5.69 -3.37 25.18
C SER A 96 6.71 -4.18 25.99
N GLU A 97 6.40 -4.54 27.24
CA GLU A 97 7.30 -5.30 28.13
C GLU A 97 7.73 -6.63 27.53
N GLN A 98 6.83 -7.29 26.79
CA GLN A 98 7.08 -8.57 26.14
C GLN A 98 7.15 -8.45 24.61
N ALA A 99 7.22 -7.23 24.08
CA ALA A 99 7.13 -7.00 22.63
C ALA A 99 8.32 -7.61 21.88
N THR A 100 8.03 -8.15 20.71
CA THR A 100 9.04 -8.71 19.80
C THR A 100 9.55 -7.61 18.86
N VAL A 101 10.87 -7.47 18.76
CA VAL A 101 11.52 -6.54 17.81
C VAL A 101 11.21 -6.95 16.37
N GLY A 102 10.88 -5.97 15.53
CA GLY A 102 10.54 -6.18 14.13
C GLY A 102 9.49 -5.19 13.62
N ASP A 103 9.06 -5.41 12.38
CA ASP A 103 8.01 -4.63 11.74
C ASP A 103 6.70 -5.42 11.73
N TRP A 104 5.65 -4.83 12.30
CA TRP A 104 4.39 -5.51 12.52
C TRP A 104 3.24 -4.81 11.80
N ASN A 105 2.38 -5.60 11.17
CA ASN A 105 1.16 -5.05 10.59
C ASN A 105 0.22 -4.55 11.69
N VAL A 106 -0.26 -3.33 11.51
CA VAL A 106 -1.24 -2.68 12.38
C VAL A 106 -2.46 -2.29 11.56
N THR A 107 -3.64 -2.52 12.13
CA THR A 107 -4.93 -2.15 11.54
C THR A 107 -5.70 -1.29 12.54
N LEU A 108 -6.12 -0.11 12.09
CA LEU A 108 -7.01 0.79 12.83
C LEU A 108 -8.38 0.75 12.18
N ASN A 109 -9.38 0.31 12.94
CA ASN A 109 -10.77 0.26 12.51
C ASN A 109 -11.58 1.34 13.22
N GLY A 110 -12.29 2.15 12.45
CA GLY A 110 -13.26 3.09 12.95
C GLY A 110 -14.59 2.95 12.19
N LYS A 111 -15.60 3.69 12.64
CA LYS A 111 -16.95 3.63 12.03
C LYS A 111 -16.95 4.04 10.55
N SER A 112 -16.07 4.95 10.16
CA SER A 112 -16.02 5.53 8.81
C SER A 112 -15.04 4.82 7.89
N GLY A 113 -14.25 3.86 8.39
CA GLY A 113 -13.31 3.10 7.57
C GLY A 113 -12.20 2.40 8.35
N THR A 114 -11.28 1.83 7.60
CA THR A 114 -10.13 1.07 8.10
C THR A 114 -8.85 1.64 7.52
N CYS A 115 -7.84 1.85 8.37
CA CYS A 115 -6.50 2.22 7.96
C CYS A 115 -5.52 1.09 8.32
N THR A 116 -4.58 0.81 7.44
CA THR A 116 -3.56 -0.23 7.67
C THR A 116 -2.17 0.36 7.55
N GLY A 117 -1.20 -0.22 8.26
CA GLY A 117 0.19 0.18 8.12
C GLY A 117 1.11 -0.73 8.88
N THR A 118 2.32 -0.24 9.12
CA THR A 118 3.38 -0.99 9.78
C THR A 118 3.83 -0.24 11.02
N LEU A 119 3.98 -0.97 12.13
CA LEU A 119 4.49 -0.48 13.39
C LEU A 119 5.87 -1.12 13.62
N SER A 120 6.91 -0.29 13.64
CA SER A 120 8.27 -0.75 13.93
C SER A 120 8.49 -0.84 15.44
N VAL A 121 9.00 -1.97 15.90
CA VAL A 121 9.38 -2.23 17.30
C VAL A 121 10.89 -2.41 17.36
N ALA A 122 11.56 -1.60 18.17
CA ALA A 122 13.00 -1.61 18.39
C ALA A 122 13.35 -1.93 19.86
N ALA A 123 14.53 -2.49 20.08
CA ALA A 123 15.02 -2.75 21.43
C ALA A 123 15.33 -1.44 22.17
N VAL A 124 15.07 -1.41 23.48
CA VAL A 124 15.61 -0.35 24.36
C VAL A 124 17.13 -0.48 24.40
N LYS A 125 17.83 0.65 24.23
CA LYS A 125 19.30 0.70 24.26
C LYS A 125 19.81 0.84 25.68
#